data_AF-A0AAW9IWC0-F1
#
_entry.id   AF-A0AAW9IWC0-F1
#
_cell.length_a   1.000
_cell.length_b   1.000
_cell.length_c   1.000
_cell.angle_alpha   90.00
_cell.angle_beta   90.00
_cell.angle_gamma   90.00
#
_symmetry.space_group_name_H-M   'P 1'
#
loop_
_entity.id
_entity.type
_entity.pdbx_description
1 polymer ?
#
loop_
_entity_poly.entity_id
_entity_poly.type
_entity_poly.pdbx_seq_one_letter_code
_entity_poly.pdbx_strand_id
1 'polypeptide(L)'
;INLILSSGNKYINSLLFQSLVMVLLHLFVAFIRAQDHHNVNLSEEFISELKYEPFYNETKELTDLLSRKYNVTFSEMDLRYLQVYFISLQNNRTLNPENEKEAKTLTNEILGSLKDEFHLPFDEDETFKTSLYTHFYSAITRFRHGIKIENPLMTEIKTLYKNTFN
;
A
#
# COMPACT_ATOMS: atom_id res chain seq x y z
N ILE A 1 -0.98 -4.63 -18.85
CA ILE A 1 0.27 -5.13 -18.21
C ILE A 1 1.50 -4.85 -19.07
N ASN A 2 1.64 -5.40 -20.29
CA ASN A 2 2.81 -5.18 -21.15
C ASN A 2 3.17 -3.70 -21.35
N LEU A 3 2.18 -2.83 -21.53
CA LEU A 3 2.36 -1.38 -21.66
C LEU A 3 3.12 -0.76 -20.46
N ILE A 4 2.80 -1.20 -19.24
CA ILE A 4 3.39 -0.67 -18.01
C ILE A 4 4.80 -1.23 -17.81
N LEU A 5 4.99 -2.52 -18.08
CA LEU A 5 6.31 -3.16 -17.99
C LEU A 5 7.29 -2.61 -19.03
N SER A 6 6.81 -2.18 -20.20
CA SER A 6 7.63 -1.55 -21.24
C SER A 6 7.72 -0.02 -21.14
N SER A 7 7.22 0.58 -20.05
CA SER A 7 7.11 2.05 -19.93
C SER A 7 8.46 2.75 -19.76
N GLY A 8 9.50 2.02 -19.36
CA GLY A 8 10.79 2.60 -18.97
C GLY A 8 10.77 3.28 -17.59
N ASN A 9 9.65 3.20 -16.86
CA ASN A 9 9.51 3.79 -15.53
C ASN A 9 10.50 3.17 -14.54
N LYS A 10 11.37 4.01 -13.96
CA LYS A 10 12.49 3.57 -13.14
C LYS A 10 12.04 2.81 -11.88
N TYR A 11 10.94 3.26 -11.26
CA TYR A 11 10.43 2.62 -10.06
C TYR A 11 9.89 1.23 -10.37
N ILE A 12 9.02 1.08 -11.38
CA ILE A 12 8.50 -0.22 -11.83
C ILE A 12 9.64 -1.22 -12.11
N ASN A 13 10.69 -0.77 -12.80
CA ASN A 13 11.83 -1.62 -13.14
C ASN A 13 12.69 -2.03 -11.94
N SER A 14 12.58 -1.32 -10.80
CA SER A 14 13.32 -1.62 -9.57
C SER A 14 12.58 -2.58 -8.62
N LEU A 15 11.30 -2.85 -8.87
CA LEU A 15 10.46 -3.64 -7.97
C LEU A 15 10.73 -5.14 -8.09
N LEU A 16 10.73 -5.82 -6.95
CA LEU A 16 10.60 -7.28 -6.89
C LEU A 16 9.19 -7.70 -7.31
N PHE A 17 9.06 -8.96 -7.75
CA PHE A 17 7.81 -9.49 -8.31
C PHE A 17 6.57 -9.23 -7.44
N GLN A 18 6.65 -9.46 -6.13
CA GLN A 18 5.51 -9.27 -5.23
C GLN A 18 5.06 -7.80 -5.18
N SER A 19 5.99 -6.86 -5.03
CA SER A 19 5.69 -5.43 -5.04
C SER A 19 5.17 -4.96 -6.39
N LEU A 20 5.70 -5.52 -7.49
CA LEU A 20 5.23 -5.24 -8.83
C LEU A 20 3.77 -5.67 -9.02
N VAL A 21 3.38 -6.86 -8.57
CA VAL A 21 1.99 -7.34 -8.62
C VAL A 21 1.06 -6.39 -7.85
N MET A 22 1.49 -5.94 -6.66
CA MET A 22 0.70 -4.98 -5.86
C MET A 22 0.53 -3.64 -6.56
N VAL A 23 1.59 -3.10 -7.17
CA VAL A 23 1.51 -1.87 -7.96
C VAL A 23 0.55 -2.04 -9.14
N LEU A 24 0.69 -3.13 -9.90
CA LEU A 24 -0.17 -3.40 -11.06
C LEU A 24 -1.65 -3.53 -10.66
N LEU A 25 -1.95 -4.15 -9.52
CA LEU A 25 -3.31 -4.25 -9.01
C LEU A 25 -3.90 -2.87 -8.69
N HIS A 26 -3.18 -2.04 -7.94
CA HIS A 26 -3.68 -0.71 -7.57
C HIS A 26 -3.77 0.23 -8.77
N LEU A 27 -2.85 0.11 -9.74
CA LEU A 27 -2.92 0.81 -11.01
C LEU A 27 -4.17 0.39 -11.82
N PHE A 28 -4.50 -0.90 -11.82
CA PHE A 28 -5.71 -1.40 -12.45
C PHE A 28 -6.98 -0.88 -11.76
N VAL A 29 -7.02 -0.89 -10.43
CA VAL A 29 -8.14 -0.30 -9.67
C VAL A 29 -8.31 1.18 -9.99
N ALA A 30 -7.21 1.96 -9.98
CA ALA A 30 -7.25 3.37 -10.32
C ALA A 30 -7.72 3.61 -11.76
N PHE A 31 -7.33 2.74 -12.70
CA PHE A 31 -7.79 2.79 -14.08
C PHE A 31 -9.32 2.57 -14.20
N ILE A 32 -9.86 1.55 -13.52
CA ILE A 32 -11.31 1.30 -13.50
C ILE A 32 -12.05 2.50 -12.91
N ARG A 33 -11.57 3.07 -11.81
CA ARG A 33 -12.17 4.28 -11.20
C ARG A 33 -12.18 5.47 -12.15
N ALA A 34 -11.07 5.72 -12.84
CA ALA A 34 -10.95 6.80 -13.82
C ALA A 34 -11.93 6.61 -15.00
N GLN A 35 -12.16 5.35 -15.42
CA GLN A 35 -13.12 5.02 -16.46
C GLN A 35 -14.57 5.22 -16.01
N ASP A 36 -14.88 4.88 -14.75
CA ASP A 36 -16.24 4.98 -14.20
C ASP A 36 -16.53 6.35 -13.55
N HIS A 37 -15.62 7.32 -13.67
CA HIS A 37 -15.70 8.66 -13.06
C HIS A 37 -15.92 8.66 -11.53
N HIS A 38 -15.48 7.60 -10.84
CA HIS A 38 -15.54 7.49 -9.38
C HIS A 38 -14.26 8.02 -8.75
N ASN A 39 -14.28 9.29 -8.35
CA ASN A 39 -13.11 9.93 -7.74
C ASN A 39 -12.86 9.39 -6.32
N VAL A 40 -11.58 9.17 -6.00
CA VAL A 40 -11.15 9.00 -4.60
C VAL A 40 -11.31 10.35 -3.92
N ASN A 41 -12.06 10.43 -2.81
CA ASN A 41 -12.06 11.63 -1.98
C ASN A 41 -10.91 11.56 -0.99
N LEU A 42 -9.95 12.45 -1.17
CA LEU A 42 -8.84 12.67 -0.26
C LEU A 42 -8.97 14.09 0.34
N SER A 43 -8.55 14.30 1.58
CA SER A 43 -8.58 15.65 2.17
C SER A 43 -7.54 16.57 1.50
N GLU A 44 -7.83 17.87 1.42
CA GLU A 44 -6.88 18.85 0.85
C GLU A 44 -5.57 18.91 1.66
N GLU A 45 -5.69 18.77 2.98
CA GLU A 45 -4.55 18.69 3.90
C GLU A 45 -3.63 17.52 3.54
N PHE A 46 -4.21 16.36 3.18
CA PHE A 46 -3.46 15.20 2.73
C PHE A 46 -2.77 15.41 1.37
N ILE A 47 -3.42 16.05 0.41
CA ILE A 47 -2.80 16.37 -0.89
C ILE A 47 -1.60 17.31 -0.69
N SER A 48 -1.69 18.23 0.28
CA SER A 48 -0.61 19.16 0.63
C SER A 48 0.62 18.42 1.20
N GLU A 49 0.42 17.45 2.10
CA GLU A 49 1.50 16.65 2.67
C GLU A 49 2.28 15.87 1.61
N LEU A 50 1.57 15.27 0.64
CA LEU A 50 2.18 14.49 -0.44
C LEU A 50 2.95 15.30 -1.46
N LYS A 51 2.83 16.63 -1.43
CA LYS A 51 3.47 17.52 -2.41
C LYS A 51 5.00 17.37 -2.42
N TYR A 52 5.59 17.10 -1.25
CA TYR A 52 7.04 16.99 -1.08
C TYR A 52 7.53 15.54 -0.98
N GLU A 53 6.61 14.57 -1.04
CA GLU A 53 6.92 13.14 -0.98
C GLU A 53 7.39 12.60 -2.35
N PRO A 54 8.20 11.52 -2.37
CA PRO A 54 8.72 10.96 -3.61
C PRO A 54 7.64 10.31 -4.48
N PHE A 55 8.03 9.83 -5.66
CA PHE A 55 7.20 9.04 -6.59
C PHE A 55 6.06 9.73 -7.31
N TYR A 56 5.90 11.04 -7.13
CA TYR A 56 4.91 11.79 -7.89
C TYR A 56 5.13 11.66 -9.41
N ASN A 57 6.38 11.87 -9.87
CA ASN A 57 6.71 11.83 -11.29
C ASN A 57 6.57 10.42 -11.87
N GLU A 58 7.06 9.41 -11.15
CA GLU A 58 6.96 8.01 -11.54
C GLU A 58 5.50 7.56 -11.64
N THR A 59 4.65 8.03 -10.72
CA THR A 59 3.21 7.77 -10.79
C THR A 59 2.58 8.46 -11.98
N LYS A 60 2.92 9.74 -12.19
CA LYS A 60 2.41 10.56 -13.30
C LYS A 60 2.76 9.98 -14.66
N GLU A 61 3.98 9.47 -14.84
CA GLU A 61 4.40 8.83 -16.09
C GLU A 61 3.49 7.67 -16.48
N LEU A 62 3.11 6.85 -15.49
CA LEU A 62 2.25 5.68 -15.71
C LEU A 62 0.81 6.08 -15.99
N THR A 63 0.26 7.06 -15.24
CA THR A 63 -1.10 7.55 -15.48
C THR A 63 -1.20 8.28 -16.83
N ASP A 64 -0.22 9.12 -17.20
CA ASP A 64 -0.14 9.78 -18.51
C ASP A 64 -0.08 8.76 -19.66
N LEU A 65 0.65 7.66 -19.48
CA LEU A 65 0.74 6.58 -20.46
C LEU A 65 -0.61 5.88 -20.65
N LEU A 66 -1.30 5.57 -19.54
CA LEU A 66 -2.63 4.97 -19.56
C LEU A 66 -3.68 5.91 -20.17
N SER A 67 -3.67 7.18 -19.79
CA SER A 67 -4.55 8.22 -20.34
C SER A 67 -4.44 8.28 -21.87
N ARG A 68 -3.21 8.31 -22.41
CA ARG A 68 -2.98 8.34 -23.87
C ARG A 68 -3.43 7.06 -24.57
N LYS A 69 -3.22 5.90 -23.95
CA LYS A 69 -3.54 4.59 -24.54
C LYS A 69 -5.04 4.34 -24.59
N TYR A 70 -5.75 4.68 -23.51
CA TYR A 70 -7.14 4.26 -23.29
C TYR A 70 -8.13 5.43 -23.26
N ASN A 71 -7.67 6.66 -23.47
CA ASN A 71 -8.48 7.88 -23.48
C ASN A 71 -9.29 8.06 -22.18
N VAL A 72 -8.64 7.81 -21.04
CA VAL A 72 -9.18 8.05 -19.70
C VAL A 72 -8.52 9.27 -19.09
N THR A 73 -9.16 9.89 -18.09
CA THR A 73 -8.58 11.01 -17.34
C THR A 73 -8.46 10.62 -15.88
N PHE A 74 -7.23 10.59 -15.38
CA PHE A 74 -6.96 10.42 -13.96
C PHE A 74 -7.08 11.76 -13.25
N SER A 75 -7.77 11.78 -12.11
CA SER A 75 -7.79 12.95 -11.23
C SER A 75 -6.44 13.11 -10.50
N GLU A 76 -6.15 14.31 -9.99
CA GLU A 76 -5.01 14.50 -9.08
C GLU A 76 -5.11 13.55 -7.88
N MET A 77 -6.33 13.27 -7.42
CA MET A 77 -6.56 12.37 -6.29
C MET A 77 -6.20 10.92 -6.63
N ASP A 78 -6.46 10.43 -7.84
CA ASP A 78 -6.02 9.09 -8.27
C ASP A 78 -4.50 8.98 -8.36
N LEU A 79 -3.84 10.05 -8.84
CA LEU A 79 -2.39 10.12 -8.89
C LEU A 79 -1.81 10.09 -7.47
N ARG A 80 -2.31 10.92 -6.56
CA ARG A 80 -1.88 10.94 -5.15
C ARG A 80 -2.14 9.62 -4.44
N TYR A 81 -3.27 9.00 -4.70
CA TYR A 81 -3.58 7.67 -4.19
C TYR A 81 -2.51 6.65 -4.61
N LEU A 82 -2.16 6.60 -5.90
CA LEU A 82 -1.11 5.72 -6.41
C LEU A 82 0.29 6.07 -5.84
N GLN A 83 0.59 7.37 -5.69
CA GLN A 83 1.84 7.84 -5.08
C GLN A 83 2.03 7.26 -3.67
N VAL A 84 0.99 7.27 -2.84
CA VAL A 84 1.07 6.69 -1.49
C VAL A 84 1.27 5.20 -1.52
N TYR A 85 0.67 4.49 -2.48
CA TYR A 85 0.97 3.07 -2.64
C TYR A 85 2.44 2.83 -2.93
N PHE A 86 3.06 3.65 -3.79
CA PHE A 86 4.49 3.52 -4.11
C PHE A 86 5.36 3.81 -2.88
N ILE A 87 5.01 4.84 -2.11
CA ILE A 87 5.65 5.14 -0.82
C ILE A 87 5.50 3.96 0.15
N SER A 88 4.29 3.40 0.28
CA SER A 88 3.99 2.30 1.21
C SER A 88 4.69 0.98 0.87
N LEU A 89 5.13 0.83 -0.39
CA LEU A 89 5.88 -0.33 -0.90
C LEU A 89 7.39 -0.11 -0.83
N GLN A 90 7.86 1.11 -0.55
CA GLN A 90 9.26 1.30 -0.23
C GLN A 90 9.59 0.64 1.10
N ASN A 91 10.54 -0.29 1.06
CA ASN A 91 11.19 -0.83 2.25
C ASN A 91 12.18 0.17 2.88
N ASN A 92 12.28 1.41 2.38
CA ASN A 92 13.06 2.47 3.03
C ASN A 92 12.26 3.00 4.22
N ARG A 93 12.41 2.25 5.31
CA ARG A 93 11.79 2.39 6.65
C ARG A 93 12.07 3.73 7.35
N THR A 94 12.75 4.68 6.69
CA THR A 94 13.27 5.93 7.27
C THR A 94 12.51 7.19 6.86
N LEU A 95 11.48 7.09 6.00
CA LEU A 95 10.73 8.27 5.56
C LEU A 95 9.90 8.89 6.70
N ASN A 96 9.47 8.09 7.67
CA ASN A 96 8.72 8.56 8.82
C ASN A 96 9.11 7.78 10.10
N PRO A 97 10.00 8.35 10.95
CA PRO A 97 10.46 7.72 12.18
C PRO A 97 9.34 7.38 13.18
N GLU A 98 8.25 8.15 13.16
CA GLU A 98 7.10 7.87 14.02
C GLU A 98 6.33 6.63 13.55
N ASN A 99 6.07 6.51 12.23
CA ASN A 99 5.45 5.31 11.67
C ASN A 99 6.31 4.07 11.95
N GLU A 100 7.63 4.20 11.85
CA GLU A 100 8.56 3.12 12.15
C GLU A 100 8.45 2.68 13.62
N LYS A 101 8.48 3.65 14.55
CA LYS A 101 8.36 3.38 15.98
C LYS A 101 7.02 2.72 16.30
N GLU A 102 5.92 3.26 15.79
CA GLU A 102 4.57 2.75 16.04
C GLU A 102 4.39 1.33 15.48
N ALA A 103 4.84 1.09 14.24
CA ALA A 103 4.79 -0.24 13.63
C ALA A 103 5.60 -1.28 14.42
N LYS A 104 6.80 -0.91 14.91
CA LYS A 104 7.62 -1.79 15.77
C LYS A 104 6.93 -2.11 17.09
N THR A 105 6.39 -1.09 17.77
CA THR A 105 5.66 -1.27 19.03
C THR A 105 4.49 -2.23 18.84
N LEU A 106 3.62 -1.95 17.86
CA LEU A 106 2.43 -2.75 17.60
C LEU A 106 2.78 -4.20 17.22
N THR A 107 3.84 -4.39 16.44
CA THR A 107 4.33 -5.74 16.08
C THR A 107 4.71 -6.52 17.33
N ASN A 108 5.52 -5.93 18.21
CA ASN A 108 5.98 -6.62 19.42
C ASN A 108 4.84 -6.90 20.40
N GLU A 109 3.90 -5.97 20.55
CA GLU A 109 2.72 -6.14 21.41
C GLU A 109 1.82 -7.29 20.94
N ILE A 110 1.58 -7.39 19.63
CA ILE A 110 0.75 -8.46 19.05
C ILE A 110 1.46 -9.82 19.14
N LEU A 111 2.75 -9.88 18.82
CA LEU A 111 3.51 -11.14 18.95
C LEU A 111 3.58 -11.62 20.40
N GLY A 112 3.74 -10.70 21.36
CA GLY A 112 3.68 -11.02 22.78
C GLY A 112 2.30 -11.56 23.19
N SER A 113 1.22 -10.90 22.76
CA SER A 113 -0.14 -11.36 23.05
C SER A 113 -0.42 -12.75 22.46
N LEU A 114 0.01 -13.01 21.22
CA LEU A 114 -0.13 -14.32 20.58
C LEU A 114 0.71 -15.40 21.26
N LYS A 115 1.92 -15.07 21.73
CA LYS A 115 2.74 -15.97 22.53
C LYS A 115 2.02 -16.38 23.80
N ASP A 116 1.44 -15.42 24.52
CA ASP A 116 0.77 -15.66 25.78
C ASP A 116 -0.52 -16.48 25.60
N GLU A 117 -1.27 -16.24 24.52
CA GLU A 117 -2.53 -16.94 24.21
C GLU A 117 -2.32 -18.38 23.71
N PHE A 118 -1.36 -18.59 22.80
CA PHE A 118 -1.16 -19.89 22.15
C PHE A 118 0.00 -20.68 22.73
N HIS A 119 0.80 -20.10 23.63
CA HIS A 119 2.00 -20.68 24.22
C HIS A 119 3.03 -21.16 23.17
N LEU A 120 3.12 -20.43 22.06
CA LEU A 120 4.06 -20.66 20.96
C LEU A 120 5.03 -19.49 20.82
N PRO A 121 6.31 -19.73 20.42
CA PRO A 121 7.34 -18.70 20.36
C PRO A 121 7.23 -17.82 19.09
N PHE A 122 6.07 -17.18 18.89
CA PHE A 122 5.84 -16.31 17.73
C PHE A 122 6.78 -15.10 17.67
N ASP A 123 7.27 -14.64 18.83
CA ASP A 123 8.22 -13.54 18.97
C ASP A 123 9.65 -13.89 18.52
N GLU A 124 9.96 -15.18 18.38
CA GLU A 124 11.25 -15.70 17.90
C GLU A 124 11.26 -15.95 16.38
N ASP A 125 10.10 -15.98 15.72
CA ASP A 125 10.00 -16.10 14.27
C ASP A 125 10.27 -14.74 13.59
N GLU A 126 11.53 -14.51 13.26
CA GLU A 126 11.98 -13.27 12.60
C GLU A 126 11.36 -13.06 11.21
N THR A 127 10.94 -14.13 10.52
CA THR A 127 10.24 -14.01 9.24
C THR A 127 8.83 -13.47 9.48
N PHE A 128 8.08 -14.09 10.39
CA PHE A 128 6.74 -13.64 10.75
C PHE A 128 6.75 -12.21 11.30
N LYS A 129 7.68 -11.90 12.21
CA LYS A 129 7.87 -10.57 12.76
C LYS A 129 8.18 -9.52 11.70
N THR A 130 9.09 -9.81 10.78
CA THR A 130 9.41 -8.90 9.68
C THR A 130 8.22 -8.69 8.77
N SER A 131 7.49 -9.75 8.41
CA SER A 131 6.29 -9.65 7.60
C SER A 131 5.20 -8.83 8.29
N LEU A 132 4.92 -9.09 9.56
CA LEU A 132 3.90 -8.37 10.33
C LEU A 132 4.25 -6.88 10.48
N TYR A 133 5.51 -6.58 10.82
CA TYR A 133 6.03 -5.21 10.85
C TYR A 133 5.82 -4.49 9.52
N THR A 134 6.19 -5.13 8.40
CA THR A 134 6.01 -4.52 7.07
C THR A 134 4.54 -4.23 6.80
N HIS A 135 3.63 -5.16 7.12
CA HIS A 135 2.20 -4.95 6.96
C HIS A 135 1.67 -3.79 7.81
N PHE A 136 2.09 -3.68 9.08
CA PHE A 136 1.69 -2.58 9.95
C PHE A 136 2.27 -1.24 9.52
N TYR A 137 3.54 -1.19 9.12
CA TYR A 137 4.13 0.03 8.60
C TYR A 137 3.35 0.56 7.39
N SER A 138 3.02 -0.31 6.42
CA SER A 138 2.21 0.08 5.27
C SER A 138 0.77 0.44 5.66
N ALA A 139 0.17 -0.22 6.65
CA ALA A 139 -1.18 0.10 7.15
C ALA A 139 -1.21 1.45 7.88
N ILE A 140 -0.29 1.72 8.80
CA ILE A 140 -0.15 2.99 9.53
C ILE A 140 0.11 4.13 8.54
N THR A 141 1.01 3.91 7.58
CA THR A 141 1.30 4.88 6.53
C THR A 141 0.02 5.24 5.79
N ARG A 142 -0.75 4.25 5.29
CA ARG A 142 -2.04 4.49 4.63
C ARG A 142 -3.07 5.17 5.55
N PHE A 143 -3.14 4.76 6.81
CA PHE A 143 -4.09 5.31 7.80
C PHE A 143 -3.82 6.79 8.09
N ARG A 144 -2.57 7.16 8.40
CA ARG A 144 -2.17 8.55 8.65
C ARG A 144 -2.41 9.43 7.41
N HIS A 145 -2.29 8.83 6.25
CA HIS A 145 -2.55 9.44 4.95
C HIS A 145 -4.02 9.39 4.53
N GLY A 146 -4.96 9.06 5.42
CA GLY A 146 -6.41 9.10 5.14
C GLY A 146 -6.87 8.13 4.04
N ILE A 147 -6.05 7.16 3.67
CA ILE A 147 -6.39 6.15 2.67
C ILE A 147 -7.24 5.09 3.33
N LYS A 148 -8.44 4.87 2.80
CA LYS A 148 -9.33 3.80 3.25
C LYS A 148 -8.61 2.46 3.15
N ILE A 149 -8.49 1.78 4.28
CA ILE A 149 -7.93 0.42 4.36
C ILE A 149 -9.10 -0.55 4.22
N GLU A 150 -9.21 -1.18 3.06
CA GLU A 150 -10.15 -2.28 2.84
C GLU A 150 -9.38 -3.59 2.70
N ASN A 151 -9.81 -4.63 3.44
CA ASN A 151 -9.32 -5.98 3.22
C ASN A 151 -10.33 -6.72 2.33
N PRO A 152 -10.06 -6.89 1.02
CA PRO A 152 -11.00 -7.54 0.10
C PRO A 152 -11.26 -9.01 0.44
N LEU A 153 -10.39 -9.64 1.24
CA LEU A 153 -10.51 -11.04 1.68
C LEU A 153 -11.17 -11.17 3.05
N MET A 154 -11.67 -10.08 3.65
CA MET A 154 -12.18 -10.09 5.02
C MET A 154 -13.35 -11.08 5.18
N THR A 155 -14.21 -11.21 4.18
CA THR A 155 -15.36 -12.13 4.20
C THR A 155 -14.87 -13.58 4.20
N GLU A 156 -13.93 -13.91 3.33
CA GLU A 156 -13.32 -15.23 3.19
C GLU A 156 -12.56 -15.61 4.46
N ILE A 157 -11.77 -14.69 5.02
CA ILE A 157 -11.01 -14.93 6.26
C ILE A 157 -11.95 -15.23 7.42
N LYS A 158 -13.00 -14.42 7.63
CA LYS A 158 -14.01 -14.65 8.68
C LYS A 158 -14.74 -15.98 8.52
N THR A 159 -14.93 -16.41 7.28
CA THR A 159 -15.64 -17.66 6.97
C THR A 159 -14.76 -18.88 7.18
N LEU A 160 -13.51 -18.85 6.68
CA LEU A 160 -12.59 -20.00 6.68
C LEU A 160 -11.81 -20.16 7.99
N TYR A 161 -11.52 -19.06 8.70
CA TYR A 161 -10.69 -19.05 9.90
C TYR A 161 -11.44 -18.55 11.13
N LYS A 162 -12.71 -18.94 11.25
CA LYS A 162 -13.62 -18.43 12.29
C LYS A 162 -13.09 -18.62 13.73
N ASN A 163 -12.39 -19.71 14.01
CA ASN A 163 -11.84 -19.99 15.34
C ASN A 163 -10.57 -19.18 15.67
N THR A 164 -9.91 -18.61 14.66
CA THR A 164 -8.70 -17.79 14.83
C THR A 164 -9.01 -16.31 14.71
N PHE A 165 -10.09 -15.94 14.01
CA PHE A 165 -10.47 -14.54 13.80
C PHE A 165 -11.20 -13.92 15.00
N ASN A 166 -11.98 -14.71 15.74
CA ASN A 166 -12.76 -14.24 16.90
C ASN A 166 -11.92 -14.32 18.17
#